data_AF-A0A673TGB9-F1
#
_entry.id   AF-A0A673TGB9-F1
#
_cell.length_a   1.000
_cell.length_b   1.000
_cell.length_c   1.000
_cell.angle_alpha   90.00
_cell.angle_beta   90.00
_cell.angle_gamma   90.00
#
_symmetry.space_group_name_H-M   'P 1'
#
loop_
_entity.id
_entity.type
_entity.pdbx_description
1 polymer ?
#
loop_
_entity_poly.entity_id
_entity_poly.type
_entity_poly.pdbx_seq_one_letter_code
_entity_poly.pdbx_strand_id
1 'polypeptide(L)'
;MSGSPYRETQQKQERILQVGQGRDSKEMPPKTKGKGMKARTQKEKKNVGADVEAKSAHRLAVLEKESLQDRLALRRDEARRAKASADQLRWRLRVLEAEVEEARGEGKAIYAEMSRQRRALQKEMETRSRQLEEEVRGLREQLETCQREAEAAQQEAEQALGERDQTLAQLRAHVADMEAKYEEILHGSLDQLLAKLRAVRPQWDGAVLRLHAKYKEQLHQFGLNPLDL
;
A
#
# COMPACT_ATOMS: atom_id res chain seq x y z
N MET A 1 3.91 -26.57 9.65
CA MET A 1 3.62 -27.27 10.92
C MET A 1 3.13 -26.23 11.92
N SER A 2 1.83 -26.15 12.18
CA SER A 2 1.26 -25.14 13.08
C SER A 2 0.63 -25.87 14.27
N GLY A 3 1.35 -25.94 15.38
CA GLY A 3 0.85 -26.45 16.65
C GLY A 3 -0.09 -25.43 17.28
N SER A 4 -1.34 -25.83 17.49
CA SER A 4 -2.37 -25.01 18.15
C SER A 4 -2.06 -24.86 19.65
N PRO A 5 -2.06 -23.64 20.23
CA PRO A 5 -1.73 -23.40 21.65
C PRO A 5 -2.76 -23.96 22.64
N TYR A 6 -3.86 -24.53 22.15
CA TYR A 6 -4.99 -24.96 22.97
C TYR A 6 -4.84 -26.35 23.61
N ARG A 7 -3.81 -27.13 23.24
CA ARG A 7 -3.64 -28.51 23.75
C ARG A 7 -2.81 -28.58 25.05
N GLU A 8 -1.98 -27.58 25.34
CA GLU A 8 -1.10 -27.58 26.52
C GLU A 8 -1.78 -27.12 27.81
N THR A 9 -2.87 -26.36 27.70
CA THR A 9 -3.61 -25.85 28.87
C THR A 9 -4.52 -26.90 29.50
N GLN A 10 -5.04 -27.84 28.70
CA GLN A 10 -5.89 -28.92 29.22
C GLN A 10 -5.08 -29.98 29.97
N GLN A 11 -3.84 -30.27 29.56
CA GLN A 11 -3.02 -31.31 30.18
C GLN A 11 -2.46 -30.90 31.56
N LYS A 12 -2.45 -29.60 31.88
CA LYS A 12 -2.03 -29.09 33.21
C LYS A 12 -3.15 -29.08 34.25
N GLN A 13 -4.42 -29.13 33.85
CA GLN A 13 -5.54 -29.14 34.81
C GLN A 13 -5.82 -30.54 35.37
N GLU A 14 -5.57 -31.62 34.62
CA GLU A 14 -5.84 -32.99 35.09
C GLU A 14 -4.82 -33.52 36.12
N ARG A 15 -3.61 -32.93 36.20
CA ARG A 15 -2.58 -33.37 37.17
C ARG A 15 -2.74 -32.82 38.59
N ILE A 16 -3.61 -31.83 38.81
CA ILE A 16 -3.77 -31.19 40.13
C ILE A 16 -4.85 -31.89 40.98
N LEU A 17 -5.67 -32.76 40.39
CA LEU A 17 -6.76 -33.46 41.10
C LEU A 17 -6.39 -34.82 41.71
N GLN A 18 -5.12 -35.23 41.70
CA GLN A 18 -4.69 -36.58 42.13
C GLN A 18 -3.75 -36.63 43.34
N VAL A 19 -3.62 -35.56 44.13
CA VAL A 19 -2.80 -35.59 45.33
C VAL A 19 -3.61 -35.16 46.55
N GLY A 20 -4.04 -36.16 47.32
CA GLY A 20 -4.43 -35.96 48.71
C GLY A 20 -5.72 -36.68 49.08
N GLN A 21 -5.63 -37.98 49.34
CA GLN A 21 -6.32 -38.62 50.46
C GLN A 21 -5.90 -40.09 50.57
N GLY A 22 -5.03 -40.36 51.53
CA GLY A 22 -4.70 -41.69 52.00
C GLY A 22 -4.41 -41.61 53.49
N ARG A 23 -4.79 -42.68 54.21
CA ARG A 23 -4.61 -43.00 55.64
C ARG A 23 -5.70 -42.48 56.57
N ASP A 24 -6.15 -43.21 57.59
CA ASP A 24 -6.21 -44.64 57.95
C ASP A 24 -6.87 -44.66 59.35
N SER A 25 -7.28 -45.85 59.80
CA SER A 25 -7.63 -46.22 61.20
C SER A 25 -9.11 -46.01 61.57
N LYS A 26 -9.98 -47.04 61.64
CA LYS A 26 -9.90 -48.32 62.38
C LYS A 26 -9.74 -48.09 63.89
N GLU A 27 -10.83 -48.16 64.65
CA GLU A 27 -11.01 -49.04 65.85
C GLU A 27 -12.18 -48.60 66.75
N MET A 28 -12.98 -49.60 67.14
CA MET A 28 -13.82 -49.71 68.33
C MET A 28 -13.34 -50.99 69.05
N PRO A 29 -13.83 -51.36 70.24
CA PRO A 29 -13.87 -50.76 71.58
C PRO A 29 -13.06 -51.67 72.58
N PRO A 30 -13.25 -51.62 73.93
CA PRO A 30 -14.12 -52.66 74.50
C PRO A 30 -14.88 -52.31 75.80
N LYS A 31 -15.92 -53.12 76.04
CA LYS A 31 -16.62 -53.33 77.31
C LYS A 31 -15.77 -54.18 78.27
N THR A 32 -15.87 -53.96 79.57
CA THR A 32 -15.61 -54.99 80.60
C THR A 32 -16.70 -55.00 81.67
N LYS A 33 -17.15 -56.21 82.00
CA LYS A 33 -18.05 -56.58 83.10
C LYS A 33 -17.24 -56.75 84.38
N GLY A 34 -17.81 -56.37 85.52
CA GLY A 34 -17.31 -56.72 86.85
C GLY A 34 -18.47 -57.00 87.81
N LYS A 35 -18.68 -58.29 88.11
CA LYS A 35 -19.59 -58.85 89.12
C LYS A 35 -18.84 -58.88 90.46
N GLY A 36 -19.50 -58.63 91.60
CA GLY A 36 -19.01 -59.20 92.86
C GLY A 36 -19.31 -58.48 94.17
N MET A 37 -20.32 -59.01 94.88
CA MET A 37 -20.41 -59.25 96.32
C MET A 37 -20.57 -58.13 97.35
N LYS A 38 -21.50 -58.46 98.27
CA LYS A 38 -21.94 -57.79 99.49
C LYS A 38 -20.91 -57.97 100.61
N ALA A 39 -20.75 -56.96 101.47
CA ALA A 39 -20.45 -57.17 102.89
C ALA A 39 -21.00 -56.01 103.73
N ARG A 40 -21.42 -56.40 104.94
CA ARG A 40 -22.29 -55.73 105.89
C ARG A 40 -21.48 -54.87 106.87
N THR A 41 -21.98 -53.66 107.11
CA THR A 41 -21.97 -52.84 108.33
C THR A 41 -21.00 -53.21 109.48
N GLN A 42 -20.02 -52.33 109.73
CA GLN A 42 -19.47 -51.94 111.04
C GLN A 42 -19.01 -50.48 110.93
N LYS A 43 -19.76 -49.53 111.49
CA LYS A 43 -19.59 -48.91 112.81
C LYS A 43 -18.41 -47.92 112.88
N GLU A 44 -18.77 -46.64 112.73
CA GLU A 44 -18.18 -45.43 113.33
C GLU A 44 -16.64 -45.27 113.33
N LYS A 45 -16.14 -44.41 112.43
CA LYS A 45 -15.19 -43.32 112.79
C LYS A 45 -14.92 -42.36 111.62
N LYS A 46 -15.19 -41.07 111.88
CA LYS A 46 -14.62 -39.85 111.30
C LYS A 46 -14.94 -39.47 109.84
N ASN A 47 -15.85 -38.49 109.73
CA ASN A 47 -16.14 -37.58 108.59
C ASN A 47 -14.95 -36.69 108.16
N VAL A 48 -13.74 -37.25 107.98
CA VAL A 48 -12.55 -36.50 107.53
C VAL A 48 -12.15 -36.89 106.11
N GLY A 49 -12.35 -38.17 105.71
CA GLY A 49 -12.02 -38.63 104.35
C GLY A 49 -12.91 -38.02 103.25
N ALA A 50 -14.23 -37.97 103.48
CA ALA A 50 -15.19 -37.43 102.51
C ALA A 50 -15.06 -35.90 102.29
N ASP A 51 -14.65 -35.15 103.31
CA ASP A 51 -14.39 -33.70 103.22
C ASP A 51 -13.08 -33.40 102.49
N VAL A 52 -12.03 -34.22 102.70
CA VAL A 52 -10.77 -34.12 101.97
C VAL A 52 -10.93 -34.51 100.50
N GLU A 53 -11.75 -35.53 100.22
CA GLU A 53 -12.08 -35.98 98.86
C GLU A 53 -12.97 -34.97 98.10
N ALA A 54 -13.94 -34.34 98.78
CA ALA A 54 -14.71 -33.24 98.20
C ALA A 54 -13.82 -32.02 97.89
N LYS A 55 -12.85 -31.70 98.75
CA LYS A 55 -11.87 -30.63 98.53
C LYS A 55 -10.90 -30.94 97.40
N SER A 56 -10.44 -32.18 97.26
CA SER A 56 -9.57 -32.58 96.14
C SER A 56 -10.33 -32.61 94.81
N ALA A 57 -11.56 -33.11 94.80
CA ALA A 57 -12.45 -33.05 93.63
C ALA A 57 -12.77 -31.60 93.22
N HIS A 58 -13.00 -30.71 94.19
CA HIS A 58 -13.18 -29.29 93.93
C HIS A 58 -11.92 -28.65 93.32
N ARG A 59 -10.73 -28.95 93.85
CA ARG A 59 -9.45 -28.47 93.29
C ARG A 59 -9.23 -28.97 91.86
N LEU A 60 -9.53 -30.25 91.59
CA LEU A 60 -9.45 -30.81 90.25
C LEU A 60 -10.41 -30.10 89.28
N ALA A 61 -11.65 -29.88 89.69
CA ALA A 61 -12.64 -29.17 88.88
C ALA A 61 -12.23 -27.71 88.59
N VAL A 62 -11.56 -27.04 89.54
CA VAL A 62 -11.00 -25.70 89.33
C VAL A 62 -9.89 -25.73 88.28
N LEU A 63 -8.94 -26.67 88.36
CA LEU A 63 -7.86 -26.82 87.37
C LEU A 63 -8.40 -27.18 85.98
N GLU A 64 -9.40 -28.05 85.91
CA GLU A 64 -10.07 -28.39 84.65
C GLU A 64 -10.74 -27.15 84.04
N LYS A 65 -11.46 -26.37 84.85
CA LYS A 65 -12.07 -25.10 84.41
C LYS A 65 -11.02 -24.12 83.87
N GLU A 66 -9.90 -23.94 84.57
CA GLU A 66 -8.80 -23.09 84.12
C GLU A 66 -8.21 -23.60 82.78
N SER A 67 -7.95 -24.91 82.66
CA SER A 67 -7.44 -25.50 81.41
C SER A 67 -8.41 -25.34 80.23
N LEU A 68 -9.71 -25.40 80.48
CA LEU A 68 -10.74 -25.16 79.47
C LEU A 68 -10.84 -23.68 79.10
N GLN A 69 -10.66 -22.78 80.07
CA GLN A 69 -10.59 -21.33 79.82
C GLN A 69 -9.39 -20.98 78.95
N ASP A 70 -8.21 -21.55 79.22
CA ASP A 70 -7.01 -21.35 78.41
C ASP A 70 -7.18 -21.86 76.98
N ARG A 71 -7.76 -23.07 76.81
CA ARG A 71 -8.08 -23.61 75.48
C ARG A 71 -9.08 -22.75 74.72
N LEU A 72 -10.08 -22.17 75.40
CA LEU A 72 -11.02 -21.24 74.80
C LEU A 72 -10.36 -19.91 74.41
N ALA A 73 -9.43 -19.40 75.23
CA ALA A 73 -8.66 -18.20 74.93
C ALA A 73 -7.80 -18.39 73.68
N LEU A 74 -7.07 -19.52 73.60
CA LEU A 74 -6.27 -19.89 72.43
C LEU A 74 -7.12 -19.93 71.15
N ARG A 75 -8.27 -20.64 71.20
CA ARG A 75 -9.18 -20.73 70.04
C ARG A 75 -9.72 -19.37 69.61
N ARG A 76 -10.00 -18.47 70.56
CA ARG A 76 -10.44 -17.11 70.24
C ARG A 76 -9.34 -16.31 69.56
N ASP A 77 -8.09 -16.45 70.01
CA ASP A 77 -6.94 -15.77 69.40
C ASP A 77 -6.65 -16.30 68.00
N GLU A 78 -6.70 -17.61 67.81
CA GLU A 78 -6.61 -18.24 66.50
C GLU A 78 -7.70 -17.74 65.55
N ALA A 79 -8.96 -17.70 66.02
CA ALA A 79 -10.08 -17.17 65.24
C ALA A 79 -9.89 -15.68 64.90
N ARG A 80 -9.39 -14.87 65.83
CA ARG A 80 -9.09 -13.44 65.60
C ARG A 80 -7.98 -13.26 64.55
N ARG A 81 -6.89 -14.03 64.67
CA ARG A 81 -5.77 -14.01 63.71
C ARG A 81 -6.20 -14.48 62.33
N ALA A 82 -6.97 -15.57 62.25
CA ALA A 82 -7.52 -16.07 61.00
C ALA A 82 -8.48 -15.07 60.34
N LYS A 83 -9.29 -14.36 61.14
CA LYS A 83 -10.15 -13.29 60.62
C LYS A 83 -9.33 -12.11 60.08
N ALA A 84 -8.33 -11.65 60.83
CA ALA A 84 -7.48 -10.54 60.39
C ALA A 84 -6.72 -10.88 59.09
N SER A 85 -6.18 -12.09 58.96
CA SER A 85 -5.51 -12.52 57.74
C SER A 85 -6.49 -12.70 56.58
N ALA A 86 -7.70 -13.22 56.82
CA ALA A 86 -8.74 -13.31 55.81
C ALA A 86 -9.17 -11.93 55.30
N ASP A 87 -9.35 -10.96 56.20
CA ASP A 87 -9.72 -9.58 55.84
C ASP A 87 -8.57 -8.88 55.08
N GLN A 88 -7.31 -9.12 55.46
CA GLN A 88 -6.15 -8.64 54.71
C GLN A 88 -6.10 -9.23 53.28
N LEU A 89 -6.36 -10.53 53.13
CA LEU A 89 -6.41 -11.17 51.81
C LEU A 89 -7.57 -10.65 50.97
N ARG A 90 -8.75 -10.46 51.56
CA ARG A 90 -9.90 -9.85 50.88
C ARG A 90 -9.60 -8.45 50.38
N TRP A 91 -8.92 -7.64 51.19
CA TRP A 91 -8.50 -6.30 50.77
C TRP A 91 -7.53 -6.38 49.58
N ARG A 92 -6.51 -7.25 49.64
CA ARG A 92 -5.56 -7.44 48.52
C ARG A 92 -6.23 -7.92 47.25
N LEU A 93 -7.19 -8.85 47.36
CA LEU A 93 -7.95 -9.33 46.21
C LEU A 93 -8.72 -8.20 45.54
N ARG A 94 -9.40 -7.34 46.32
CA ARG A 94 -10.11 -6.18 45.78
C ARG A 94 -9.20 -5.20 45.05
N VAL A 95 -8.00 -4.96 45.57
CA VAL A 95 -7.01 -4.09 44.91
C VAL A 95 -6.58 -4.68 43.58
N LEU A 96 -6.21 -5.97 43.55
CA LEU A 96 -5.81 -6.66 42.31
C LEU A 96 -6.95 -6.72 41.28
N GLU A 97 -8.19 -6.94 41.73
CA GLU A 97 -9.37 -6.90 40.86
C GLU A 97 -9.53 -5.52 40.21
N ALA A 98 -9.34 -4.44 40.98
CA ALA A 98 -9.39 -3.07 40.46
C ALA A 98 -8.28 -2.80 39.44
N GLU A 99 -7.03 -3.20 39.73
CA GLU A 99 -5.89 -3.06 38.82
C GLU A 99 -6.11 -3.83 37.51
N VAL A 100 -6.68 -5.04 37.57
CA VAL A 100 -6.98 -5.83 36.38
C VAL A 100 -8.08 -5.17 35.54
N GLU A 101 -9.12 -4.62 36.17
CA GLU A 101 -10.17 -3.89 35.45
C GLU A 101 -9.65 -2.59 34.83
N GLU A 102 -8.77 -1.87 35.53
CA GLU A 102 -8.08 -0.69 35.00
C GLU A 102 -7.24 -1.04 33.76
N ALA A 103 -6.37 -2.04 33.85
CA ALA A 103 -5.56 -2.51 32.73
C ALA A 103 -6.42 -3.00 31.55
N ARG A 104 -7.56 -3.63 31.82
CA ARG A 104 -8.55 -3.99 30.78
C ARG A 104 -9.17 -2.75 30.13
N GLY A 105 -9.47 -1.73 30.93
CA GLY A 105 -9.97 -0.43 30.45
C GLY A 105 -8.96 0.28 29.54
N GLU A 106 -7.70 0.35 29.97
CA GLU A 106 -6.60 0.90 29.18
C GLU A 106 -6.41 0.13 27.87
N GLY A 107 -6.41 -1.20 27.92
CA GLY A 107 -6.30 -2.04 26.72
C GLY A 107 -7.43 -1.79 25.72
N LYS A 108 -8.68 -1.62 26.21
CA LYS A 108 -9.83 -1.25 25.37
C LYS A 108 -9.67 0.15 24.78
N ALA A 109 -9.19 1.12 25.56
CA ALA A 109 -8.97 2.49 25.11
C ALA A 109 -7.89 2.56 24.02
N ILE A 110 -6.75 1.87 24.23
CA ILE A 110 -5.68 1.75 23.24
C ILE A 110 -6.21 1.12 21.95
N TYR A 111 -6.94 0.01 22.05
CA TYR A 111 -7.49 -0.65 20.87
C TYR A 111 -8.49 0.24 20.11
N ALA A 112 -9.34 0.98 20.82
CA ALA A 112 -10.27 1.92 20.22
C ALA A 112 -9.54 3.05 19.48
N GLU A 113 -8.48 3.59 20.06
CA GLU A 113 -7.67 4.64 19.45
C GLU A 113 -6.91 4.13 18.22
N MET A 114 -6.26 2.97 18.31
CA MET A 114 -5.61 2.32 17.15
C MET A 114 -6.60 2.07 16.02
N SER A 115 -7.83 1.66 16.34
CA SER A 115 -8.90 1.46 15.35
C SER A 115 -9.38 2.77 14.73
N ARG A 116 -9.36 3.89 15.47
CA ARG A 116 -9.65 5.22 14.93
C ARG A 116 -8.54 5.66 13.98
N GLN A 117 -7.29 5.55 14.40
CA GLN A 117 -6.12 5.93 13.59
C GLN A 117 -6.05 5.14 12.29
N ARG A 118 -6.26 3.82 12.32
CA ARG A 118 -6.32 2.99 11.11
C ARG A 118 -7.39 3.48 10.13
N ARG A 119 -8.59 3.80 10.64
CA ARG A 119 -9.69 4.32 9.82
C ARG A 119 -9.38 5.71 9.27
N ALA A 120 -8.74 6.58 10.05
CA ALA A 120 -8.32 7.90 9.58
C ALA A 120 -7.30 7.78 8.45
N LEU A 121 -6.24 6.98 8.65
CA LEU A 121 -5.23 6.74 7.64
C LEU A 121 -5.82 6.10 6.38
N GLN A 122 -6.73 5.14 6.53
CA GLN A 122 -7.40 4.53 5.39
C GLN A 122 -8.20 5.56 4.58
N LYS A 123 -8.96 6.42 5.25
CA LYS A 123 -9.69 7.51 4.57
C LYS A 123 -8.75 8.48 3.88
N GLU A 124 -7.66 8.87 4.51
CA GLU A 124 -6.65 9.75 3.90
C GLU A 124 -6.07 9.12 2.63
N MET A 125 -5.69 7.84 2.68
CA MET A 125 -5.20 7.12 1.51
C MET A 125 -6.25 7.01 0.40
N GLU A 126 -7.50 6.72 0.75
CA GLU A 126 -8.62 6.69 -0.21
C GLU A 126 -8.83 8.07 -0.86
N THR A 127 -8.78 9.16 -0.09
CA THR A 127 -8.90 10.52 -0.64
C THR A 127 -7.74 10.88 -1.56
N ARG A 128 -6.51 10.53 -1.19
CA ARG A 128 -5.32 10.76 -2.03
C ARG A 128 -5.37 9.92 -3.31
N SER A 129 -5.81 8.66 -3.23
CA SER A 129 -5.99 7.82 -4.42
C SER A 129 -6.99 8.45 -5.39
N ARG A 130 -8.15 8.88 -4.88
CA ARG A 130 -9.17 9.55 -5.71
C ARG A 130 -8.65 10.83 -6.34
N GLN A 131 -7.95 11.67 -5.59
CA GLN A 131 -7.34 12.90 -6.11
C GLN A 131 -6.36 12.60 -7.26
N LEU A 132 -5.47 11.63 -7.06
CA LEU A 132 -4.52 11.22 -8.09
C LEU A 132 -5.21 10.61 -9.31
N GLU A 133 -6.25 9.81 -9.11
CA GLU A 133 -7.05 9.24 -10.21
C GLU A 133 -7.76 10.34 -11.03
N GLU A 134 -8.28 11.37 -10.36
CA GLU A 134 -8.90 12.53 -11.01
C GLU A 134 -7.87 13.38 -11.77
N GLU A 135 -6.70 13.64 -11.18
CA GLU A 135 -5.59 14.35 -11.84
C GLU A 135 -5.09 13.58 -13.07
N VAL A 136 -4.86 12.26 -12.95
CA VAL A 136 -4.44 11.41 -14.08
C VAL A 136 -5.50 11.40 -15.18
N ARG A 137 -6.79 11.35 -14.83
CA ARG A 137 -7.87 11.45 -15.82
C ARG A 137 -7.87 12.81 -16.52
N GLY A 138 -7.77 13.90 -15.77
CA GLY A 138 -7.72 15.25 -16.32
C GLY A 138 -6.52 15.49 -17.23
N LEU A 139 -5.34 15.00 -16.84
CA LEU A 139 -4.13 15.09 -17.67
C LEU A 139 -4.24 14.25 -18.96
N ARG A 140 -4.91 13.08 -18.91
CA ARG A 140 -5.16 12.29 -20.12
C ARG A 140 -6.11 13.01 -21.08
N GLU A 141 -7.19 13.60 -20.57
CA GLU A 141 -8.11 14.40 -21.37
C GLU A 141 -7.40 15.61 -22.02
N GLN A 142 -6.53 16.29 -21.27
CA GLN A 142 -5.69 17.39 -21.79
C GLN A 142 -4.70 16.91 -22.86
N LEU A 143 -4.09 15.74 -22.66
CA LEU A 143 -3.18 15.18 -23.64
C LEU A 143 -3.91 14.82 -24.94
N GLU A 144 -5.07 14.17 -24.85
CA GLU A 144 -5.87 13.81 -26.01
C GLU A 144 -6.37 15.04 -26.78
N THR A 145 -6.80 16.09 -26.08
CA THR A 145 -7.23 17.35 -26.72
C THR A 145 -6.05 18.02 -27.44
N CYS A 146 -4.90 18.14 -26.78
CA CYS A 146 -3.69 18.67 -27.39
C CYS A 146 -3.22 17.85 -28.61
N GLN A 147 -3.34 16.52 -28.57
CA GLN A 147 -3.02 15.65 -29.70
C GLN A 147 -3.95 15.89 -30.88
N ARG A 148 -5.26 15.96 -30.64
CA ARG A 148 -6.25 16.25 -31.70
C ARG A 148 -6.00 17.61 -32.34
N GLU A 149 -5.70 18.63 -31.54
CA GLU A 149 -5.37 19.96 -32.03
C GLU A 149 -4.09 19.97 -32.86
N ALA A 150 -3.05 19.26 -32.43
CA ALA A 150 -1.80 19.13 -33.17
C ALA A 150 -2.00 18.38 -34.50
N GLU A 151 -2.77 17.29 -34.50
CA GLU A 151 -3.13 16.54 -35.72
C GLU A 151 -3.93 17.41 -36.69
N ALA A 152 -4.92 18.15 -36.20
CA ALA A 152 -5.70 19.07 -37.03
C ALA A 152 -4.82 20.17 -37.65
N ALA A 153 -3.95 20.80 -36.85
CA ALA A 153 -3.03 21.82 -37.32
C ALA A 153 -2.02 21.27 -38.36
N GLN A 154 -1.56 20.02 -38.18
CA GLN A 154 -0.71 19.35 -39.17
C GLN A 154 -1.45 19.12 -40.48
N GLN A 155 -2.67 18.60 -40.43
CA GLN A 155 -3.49 18.36 -41.62
C GLN A 155 -3.78 19.67 -42.37
N GLU A 156 -4.12 20.75 -41.66
CA GLU A 156 -4.32 22.06 -42.27
C GLU A 156 -3.05 22.59 -42.94
N ALA A 157 -1.89 22.43 -42.28
CA ALA A 157 -0.61 22.83 -42.85
C ALA A 157 -0.25 22.02 -44.11
N GLU A 158 -0.48 20.70 -44.10
CA GLU A 158 -0.26 19.83 -45.26
C GLU A 158 -1.18 20.20 -46.43
N GLN A 159 -2.46 20.49 -46.16
CA GLN A 159 -3.40 20.96 -47.18
C GLN A 159 -2.95 22.29 -47.78
N ALA A 160 -2.59 23.28 -46.94
CA ALA A 160 -2.10 24.57 -47.40
C ALA A 160 -0.81 24.44 -48.23
N LEU A 161 0.10 23.55 -47.84
CA LEU A 161 1.30 23.25 -48.64
C LEU A 161 0.93 22.64 -49.99
N GLY A 162 0.00 21.67 -50.02
CA GLY A 162 -0.48 21.06 -51.25
C GLY A 162 -1.10 22.08 -52.21
N GLU A 163 -1.92 23.01 -51.72
CA GLU A 163 -2.49 24.09 -52.53
C GLU A 163 -1.40 25.02 -53.09
N ARG A 164 -0.41 25.38 -52.27
CA ARG A 164 0.73 26.19 -52.71
C ARG A 164 1.56 25.48 -53.77
N ASP A 165 1.83 24.19 -53.62
CA ASP A 165 2.58 23.41 -54.60
C ASP A 165 1.83 23.28 -55.92
N GLN A 166 0.50 23.12 -55.87
CA GLN A 166 -0.35 23.12 -57.06
C GLN A 166 -0.29 24.47 -57.79
N THR A 167 -0.44 25.58 -57.08
CA THR A 167 -0.35 26.92 -57.69
C THR A 167 1.04 27.20 -58.25
N LEU A 168 2.11 26.79 -57.56
CA LEU A 168 3.47 26.88 -58.07
C LEU A 168 3.67 26.04 -59.34
N ALA A 169 3.13 24.84 -59.40
CA ALA A 169 3.19 24.00 -60.59
C ALA A 169 2.46 24.64 -61.79
N GLN A 170 1.27 25.21 -61.56
CA GLN A 170 0.49 25.92 -62.58
C GLN A 170 1.27 27.14 -63.12
N LEU A 171 1.86 27.94 -62.23
CA LEU A 171 2.66 29.10 -62.62
C LEU A 171 3.90 28.69 -63.41
N ARG A 172 4.61 27.63 -62.98
CA ARG A 172 5.77 27.08 -63.71
C ARG A 172 5.38 26.59 -65.10
N ALA A 173 4.26 25.88 -65.23
CA ALA A 173 3.76 25.42 -66.53
C ALA A 173 3.40 26.60 -67.46
N HIS A 174 2.77 27.65 -66.92
CA HIS A 174 2.46 28.85 -67.68
C HIS A 174 3.74 29.58 -68.14
N VAL A 175 4.74 29.69 -67.27
CA VAL A 175 6.03 30.29 -67.65
C VAL A 175 6.69 29.48 -68.76
N ALA A 176 6.74 28.15 -68.66
CA ALA A 176 7.30 27.29 -69.69
C ALA A 176 6.56 27.40 -71.04
N ASP A 177 5.22 27.50 -71.02
CA ASP A 177 4.41 27.73 -72.23
C ASP A 177 4.71 29.09 -72.86
N MET A 178 4.83 30.14 -72.05
CA MET A 178 5.21 31.47 -72.52
C MET A 178 6.63 31.48 -73.10
N GLU A 179 7.59 30.83 -72.43
CA GLU A 179 8.97 30.66 -72.92
C GLU A 179 8.99 29.96 -74.28
N ALA A 180 8.26 28.84 -74.43
CA ALA A 180 8.17 28.10 -75.69
C ALA A 180 7.57 28.96 -76.83
N LYS A 181 6.52 29.75 -76.55
CA LYS A 181 5.93 30.68 -77.54
C LYS A 181 6.92 31.77 -77.94
N TYR A 182 7.67 32.33 -77.00
CA TYR A 182 8.70 33.33 -77.33
C TYR A 182 9.83 32.72 -78.15
N GLU A 183 10.28 31.51 -77.82
CA GLU A 183 11.26 30.77 -78.61
C GLU A 183 10.74 30.52 -80.03
N GLU A 184 9.49 30.08 -80.21
CA GLU A 184 8.90 29.85 -81.53
C GLU A 184 8.88 31.13 -82.39
N ILE A 185 8.43 32.26 -81.81
CA ILE A 185 8.40 33.55 -82.51
C ILE A 185 9.83 33.99 -82.90
N LEU A 186 10.78 33.86 -81.97
CA LEU A 186 12.17 34.24 -82.21
C LEU A 186 12.77 33.39 -83.34
N HIS A 187 12.68 32.07 -83.26
CA HIS A 187 13.18 31.16 -84.29
C HIS A 187 12.50 31.41 -85.64
N GLY A 188 11.16 31.53 -85.67
CA GLY A 188 10.42 31.82 -86.90
C GLY A 188 10.82 33.15 -87.55
N SER A 189 11.08 34.19 -86.75
CA SER A 189 11.55 35.48 -87.25
C SER A 189 12.98 35.42 -87.82
N LEU A 190 13.88 34.71 -87.14
CA LEU A 190 15.26 34.50 -87.58
C LEU A 190 15.30 33.66 -88.86
N ASP A 191 14.52 32.60 -88.94
CA ASP A 191 14.39 31.75 -90.12
C ASP A 191 13.84 32.54 -91.33
N GLN A 192 12.87 33.43 -91.10
CA GLN A 192 12.34 34.29 -92.15
C GLN A 192 13.39 35.30 -92.65
N LEU A 193 14.20 35.87 -91.75
CA LEU A 193 15.33 36.73 -92.12
C LEU A 193 16.38 35.95 -92.92
N LEU A 194 16.73 34.74 -92.49
CA LEU A 194 17.65 33.86 -93.21
C LEU A 194 17.12 33.49 -94.61
N ALA A 195 15.83 33.21 -94.73
CA ALA A 195 15.19 32.94 -96.02
C ALA A 195 15.26 34.14 -96.96
N LYS A 196 15.00 35.36 -96.47
CA LYS A 196 15.14 36.61 -97.24
C LYS A 196 16.59 36.83 -97.72
N LEU A 197 17.57 36.63 -96.84
CA LEU A 197 19.00 36.70 -97.17
C LEU A 197 19.37 35.68 -98.26
N ARG A 198 18.91 34.42 -98.12
CA ARG A 198 19.12 33.37 -99.12
C ARG A 198 18.47 33.69 -100.47
N ALA A 199 17.29 34.31 -100.48
CA ALA A 199 16.58 34.67 -101.71
C ALA A 199 17.26 35.84 -102.47
N VAL A 200 17.84 36.79 -101.74
CA VAL A 200 18.53 37.96 -102.32
C VAL A 200 19.94 37.60 -102.81
N ARG A 201 20.61 36.62 -102.18
CA ARG A 201 21.98 36.20 -102.49
C ARG A 201 22.25 35.92 -103.99
N PRO A 202 21.42 35.16 -104.74
CA PRO A 202 21.65 34.94 -106.17
C PRO A 202 21.60 36.22 -107.01
N GLN A 203 20.81 37.23 -106.60
CA GLN A 203 20.75 38.50 -107.30
C GLN A 203 22.06 39.29 -107.15
N TRP A 204 22.63 39.25 -105.94
CA TRP A 204 23.94 39.84 -105.64
C TRP A 204 25.05 39.10 -106.34
N ASP A 205 25.09 37.77 -106.22
CA ASP A 205 26.08 36.92 -106.90
C ASP A 205 26.01 37.14 -108.42
N GLY A 206 24.80 37.17 -108.99
CA GLY A 206 24.58 37.49 -110.39
C GLY A 206 25.01 38.92 -110.77
N ALA A 207 24.78 39.91 -109.90
CA ALA A 207 25.25 41.28 -110.14
C ALA A 207 26.78 41.38 -110.10
N VAL A 208 27.43 40.70 -109.16
CA VAL A 208 28.89 40.61 -109.05
C VAL A 208 29.49 39.92 -110.27
N LEU A 209 28.91 38.81 -110.71
CA LEU A 209 29.34 38.10 -111.93
C LEU A 209 29.18 38.97 -113.18
N ARG A 210 28.05 39.67 -113.33
CA ARG A 210 27.83 40.62 -114.43
C ARG A 210 28.84 41.77 -114.40
N LEU A 211 29.15 42.30 -113.22
CA LEU A 211 30.16 43.35 -113.05
C LEU A 211 31.55 42.82 -113.44
N HIS A 212 31.93 41.64 -112.95
CA HIS A 212 33.19 40.97 -113.32
C HIS A 212 33.29 40.72 -114.82
N ALA A 213 32.21 40.28 -115.46
CA ALA A 213 32.17 40.06 -116.90
C ALA A 213 32.42 41.37 -117.66
N LYS A 214 31.75 42.47 -117.27
CA LYS A 214 31.97 43.80 -117.87
C LYS A 214 33.42 44.26 -117.73
N TYR A 215 34.01 44.14 -116.54
CA TYR A 215 35.41 44.53 -116.33
C TYR A 215 36.40 43.64 -117.09
N LYS A 216 36.15 42.33 -117.17
CA LYS A 216 36.93 41.42 -118.02
C LYS A 216 36.88 41.88 -119.46
N GLU A 217 35.70 42.16 -120.00
CA GLU A 217 35.53 42.59 -121.39
C GLU A 217 36.20 43.94 -121.67
N GLN A 218 36.14 44.88 -120.72
CA GLN A 218 36.91 46.13 -120.78
C GLN A 218 38.42 45.89 -120.81
N LEU A 219 38.97 45.02 -119.95
CA LEU A 219 40.40 44.68 -119.96
C LEU A 219 40.85 44.08 -121.31
N HIS A 220 40.02 43.22 -121.90
CA HIS A 220 40.27 42.69 -123.25
C HIS A 220 40.30 43.80 -124.31
N GLN A 221 39.42 44.81 -124.22
CA GLN A 221 39.44 45.97 -125.12
C GLN A 221 40.72 46.81 -125.00
N PHE A 222 41.38 46.79 -123.84
CA PHE A 222 42.69 47.42 -123.61
C PHE A 222 43.89 46.51 -123.91
N GLY A 223 43.67 45.29 -124.44
CA GLY A 223 44.74 44.34 -124.80
C GLY A 223 45.39 43.62 -123.61
N LEU A 224 44.79 43.69 -122.42
CA LEU A 224 45.27 43.01 -121.22
C LEU A 224 44.48 41.71 -121.02
N ASN A 225 45.19 40.57 -121.07
CA ASN A 225 44.59 39.26 -120.91
C ASN A 225 44.45 38.92 -119.41
N PRO A 226 43.23 38.66 -118.90
CA PRO A 226 42.99 38.54 -117.45
C PRO A 226 43.46 37.21 -116.83
N LEU A 227 44.16 36.35 -117.57
CA LEU A 227 44.79 35.12 -117.05
C LEU A 227 46.30 35.29 -116.79
N ASP A 228 46.87 36.44 -117.18
CA ASP A 228 48.30 36.77 -117.04
C ASP A 228 48.58 37.70 -115.82
N LEU A 229 47.57 37.92 -114.97
CA LEU A 229 47.58 38.66 -113.69
C LEU A 229 47.07 37.76 -112.56
#